data_AF-A0A963T7T1-F1
#
_entry.id   AF-A0A963T7T1-F1
#
_cell.length_a   1.000
_cell.length_b   1.000
_cell.length_c   1.000
_cell.angle_alpha   90.00
_cell.angle_beta   90.00
_cell.angle_gamma   90.00
#
_symmetry.space_group_name_H-M   'P 1'
#
loop_
_entity.id
_entity.type
_entity.pdbx_description
1 polymer ?
#
loop_
_entity_poly.entity_id
_entity_poly.type
_entity_poly.pdbx_seq_one_letter_code
_entity_poly.pdbx_strand_id
1 'polypeptide(L)'
;MRWAWIAGVLHAMIGSTILFMTLHPLRDALDAHALDLAKVASAWQALLGLALMLLSAGANARIGALLMTVGVSLSSAILYFIIFSGLRPPFIVLAPIGGGIAIAGWLALLFAKPPTR
;
A
#
# COMPACT_ATOMS: atom_id res chain seq x y z
N MET A 1 -7.50 -9.23 -15.01
CA MET A 1 -6.65 -8.04 -14.80
C MET A 1 -5.27 -8.43 -14.27
N ARG A 2 -4.38 -8.95 -15.12
CA ARG A 2 -3.11 -9.55 -14.66
C ARG A 2 -2.24 -8.57 -13.86
N TRP A 3 -2.18 -7.31 -14.27
CA TRP A 3 -1.40 -6.28 -13.57
C TRP A 3 -1.89 -5.98 -12.15
N ALA A 4 -3.21 -5.92 -11.93
CA ALA A 4 -3.77 -5.74 -10.60
C ALA A 4 -3.46 -6.93 -9.70
N TRP A 5 -3.49 -8.15 -10.23
CA TRP A 5 -3.07 -9.34 -9.49
C TRP A 5 -1.59 -9.28 -9.09
N ILE A 6 -0.69 -8.98 -10.04
CA ILE A 6 0.75 -8.88 -9.77
C ILE A 6 1.03 -7.80 -8.73
N ALA A 7 0.45 -6.60 -8.90
CA ALA A 7 0.57 -5.53 -7.93
C ALA A 7 0.04 -5.96 -6.56
N GLY A 8 -1.12 -6.62 -6.53
CA GLY A 8 -1.71 -7.15 -5.30
C GLY A 8 -0.80 -8.12 -4.57
N VAL A 9 -0.23 -9.10 -5.29
CA VAL A 9 0.72 -10.08 -4.73
C VAL A 9 1.96 -9.37 -4.19
N LEU A 10 2.54 -8.42 -4.93
CA LEU A 10 3.74 -7.69 -4.49
C LEU A 10 3.45 -6.87 -3.23
N HIS A 11 2.34 -6.13 -3.20
CA HIS A 11 1.93 -5.34 -2.03
C HIS A 11 1.66 -6.21 -0.80
N ALA A 12 0.95 -7.34 -0.99
CA ALA A 12 0.70 -8.31 0.07
C ALA A 12 2.00 -8.91 0.60
N MET A 13 2.92 -9.30 -0.29
CA MET A 13 4.20 -9.90 0.07
C MET A 13 5.07 -8.92 0.85
N ILE A 14 5.25 -7.68 0.37
CA ILE A 14 6.07 -6.67 1.06
C ILE A 14 5.45 -6.32 2.42
N GLY A 15 4.14 -6.00 2.44
CA GLY A 15 3.45 -5.61 3.66
C GLY A 15 3.46 -6.73 4.72
N SER A 16 3.15 -7.97 4.33
CA SER A 16 3.17 -9.10 5.27
C SER A 16 4.57 -9.45 5.76
N THR A 17 5.59 -9.37 4.90
CA THR A 17 6.98 -9.61 5.31
C THR A 17 7.40 -8.60 6.37
N ILE A 18 7.14 -7.30 6.15
CA ILE A 18 7.49 -6.26 7.11
C ILE A 18 6.69 -6.41 8.41
N LEU A 19 5.38 -6.64 8.30
CA LEU A 19 4.47 -6.66 9.45
C LEU A 19 4.61 -7.92 10.32
N PHE A 20 4.82 -9.09 9.72
CA PHE A 20 4.78 -10.37 10.43
C PHE A 20 6.13 -11.06 10.54
N MET A 21 7.04 -10.86 9.59
CA MET A 21 8.32 -11.58 9.57
C MET A 21 9.48 -10.74 10.14
N THR A 22 9.46 -9.42 9.96
CA THR A 22 10.58 -8.56 10.40
C THR A 22 10.23 -7.66 11.57
N LEU A 23 9.01 -7.71 12.12
CA LEU A 23 8.61 -6.84 13.21
C LEU A 23 9.45 -7.03 14.48
N HIS A 24 9.83 -8.27 14.79
CA HIS A 24 10.71 -8.56 15.93
C HIS A 24 12.07 -7.87 15.79
N PRO A 25 12.87 -8.09 14.73
CA PRO A 25 14.13 -7.38 14.57
C PRO A 25 13.96 -5.86 14.41
N LEU A 26 12.86 -5.38 13.82
CA LEU A 26 12.57 -3.95 13.72
C LEU A 26 12.28 -3.31 15.09
N ARG A 27 11.73 -4.06 16.04
CA ARG A 27 11.48 -3.56 17.41
C ARG A 27 12.76 -3.17 18.13
N ASP A 28 13.85 -3.92 17.89
CA ASP A 28 15.14 -3.66 18.51
C ASP A 28 15.94 -2.58 17.77
N ALA A 29 15.67 -2.39 16.48
CA ALA A 29 16.39 -1.45 15.61
C ALA A 29 15.76 -0.06 15.49
N LEU A 30 14.45 0.06 15.70
CA LEU A 30 13.69 1.30 15.49
C LEU A 30 13.23 1.90 16.83
N ASP A 31 13.16 3.23 16.88
CA ASP A 31 12.43 3.91 17.94
C ASP A 31 10.92 3.63 17.87
N ALA A 32 10.19 3.96 18.94
CA ALA A 32 8.75 3.68 19.04
C ALA A 32 7.94 4.33 17.90
N HIS A 33 8.31 5.53 17.46
CA HIS A 33 7.60 6.24 16.41
C HIS A 33 7.83 5.60 15.03
N ALA A 34 9.08 5.29 14.69
CA ALA A 34 9.44 4.61 13.46
C ALA A 34 8.86 3.20 13.40
N LEU A 35 8.81 2.48 14.53
CA LEU A 35 8.17 1.17 14.62
C LEU A 35 6.66 1.25 14.36
N ASP A 36 5.98 2.27 14.89
CA ASP A 36 4.55 2.46 14.63
C ASP A 36 4.27 2.86 13.17
N LEU A 37 5.11 3.71 12.57
CA LEU A 37 5.05 3.98 11.14
C LEU A 37 5.26 2.72 10.30
N ALA A 38 6.18 1.84 10.70
CA ALA A 38 6.43 0.58 10.01
C ALA A 38 5.20 -0.34 10.04
N LYS A 39 4.53 -0.46 11.20
CA LYS A 39 3.27 -1.21 11.34
C LYS A 39 2.18 -0.64 10.44
N VAL A 40 1.99 0.69 10.45
CA VAL A 40 0.95 1.34 9.64
C VAL A 40 1.22 1.16 8.15
N ALA A 41 2.43 1.45 7.70
CA ALA A 41 2.80 1.34 6.29
C ALA A 41 2.67 -0.09 5.76
N SER A 42 3.11 -1.07 6.55
CA SER A 42 3.08 -2.49 6.19
C SER A 42 1.67 -3.08 6.23
N ALA A 43 0.87 -2.76 7.24
CA ALA A 43 -0.55 -3.13 7.29
C ALA A 43 -1.32 -2.53 6.11
N TRP A 44 -1.09 -1.25 5.82
CA TRP A 44 -1.72 -0.58 4.68
C TRP A 44 -1.37 -1.24 3.35
N GLN A 45 -0.09 -1.57 3.17
CA GLN A 45 0.40 -2.26 1.97
C GLN A 45 -0.17 -3.68 1.84
N ALA A 46 -0.25 -4.42 2.95
CA ALA A 46 -0.82 -5.78 2.97
C ALA A 46 -2.32 -5.77 2.62
N LEU A 47 -3.08 -4.85 3.22
CA LEU A 47 -4.52 -4.69 2.95
C LEU A 47 -4.78 -4.30 1.50
N LEU A 48 -3.98 -3.38 0.94
CA LEU A 48 -4.06 -3.09 -0.48
C LEU A 48 -3.81 -4.34 -1.32
N GLY A 49 -2.79 -5.11 -0.97
CA GLY A 49 -2.42 -6.31 -1.69
C GLY A 49 -3.60 -7.27 -1.84
N LEU A 50 -4.28 -7.53 -0.73
CA LEU A 50 -5.51 -8.34 -0.69
C LEU A 50 -6.63 -7.73 -1.54
N ALA A 51 -6.88 -6.42 -1.42
CA ALA A 51 -7.91 -5.73 -2.18
C ALA A 51 -7.68 -5.84 -3.70
N LEU A 52 -6.45 -5.64 -4.17
CA LEU A 52 -6.11 -5.75 -5.59
C LEU A 52 -6.24 -7.18 -6.13
N MET A 53 -5.87 -8.18 -5.33
CA MET A 53 -6.08 -9.60 -5.70
C MET A 53 -7.58 -9.90 -5.86
N LEU A 54 -8.41 -9.46 -4.91
CA LEU A 54 -9.87 -9.61 -4.98
C LEU A 54 -10.47 -8.88 -6.19
N LEU A 55 -10.08 -7.63 -6.42
CA LEU A 55 -10.52 -6.84 -7.58
C LEU A 55 -10.17 -7.51 -8.89
N SER A 56 -8.97 -8.07 -8.99
CA SER A 56 -8.51 -8.70 -10.23
C SER A 56 -9.30 -9.96 -10.61
N ALA A 57 -9.93 -10.61 -9.63
CA ALA A 57 -10.79 -11.78 -9.79
C ALA A 57 -12.28 -11.41 -9.96
N GLY A 58 -12.72 -10.30 -9.35
CA GLY A 58 -14.14 -10.02 -9.14
C GLY A 58 -14.72 -8.76 -9.79
N ALA A 59 -13.91 -7.88 -10.40
CA ALA A 59 -14.40 -6.62 -10.97
C ALA A 59 -13.57 -6.13 -12.16
N ASN A 60 -14.14 -5.31 -13.05
CA ASN A 60 -13.39 -4.59 -14.07
C ASN A 60 -13.14 -3.14 -13.64
N ALA A 61 -12.32 -2.97 -12.60
CA ALA A 61 -12.05 -1.68 -11.94
C ALA A 61 -10.66 -1.10 -12.26
N ARG A 62 -10.28 -0.97 -13.55
CA ARG A 62 -8.88 -0.67 -13.94
C ARG A 62 -8.35 0.63 -13.35
N ILE A 63 -9.16 1.69 -13.39
CA ILE A 63 -8.80 3.01 -12.86
C ILE A 63 -8.65 2.95 -11.35
N GLY A 64 -9.62 2.34 -10.65
CA GLY A 64 -9.54 2.15 -9.20
C GLY A 64 -8.29 1.36 -8.79
N ALA A 65 -8.03 0.22 -9.44
CA ALA A 65 -6.84 -0.58 -9.18
C ALA A 65 -5.53 0.19 -9.42
N LEU A 66 -5.46 1.01 -10.47
CA LEU A 66 -4.29 1.84 -10.77
C LEU A 66 -4.07 2.89 -9.68
N LEU A 67 -5.12 3.65 -9.33
CA LEU A 67 -5.06 4.69 -8.30
C LEU A 67 -4.69 4.11 -6.93
N MET A 68 -5.28 2.97 -6.56
CA MET A 68 -4.94 2.27 -5.33
C MET A 68 -3.46 1.84 -5.33
N THR A 69 -2.99 1.19 -6.40
CA THR A 69 -1.59 0.75 -6.51
C THR A 69 -0.61 1.92 -6.39
N VAL A 70 -0.83 2.99 -7.16
CA VAL A 70 0.05 4.16 -7.18
C VAL A 70 0.02 4.90 -5.86
N GLY A 71 -1.18 5.16 -5.32
CA GLY A 71 -1.35 5.93 -4.09
C GLY A 71 -0.70 5.26 -2.88
N VAL A 72 -0.94 3.95 -2.69
CA VAL A 72 -0.31 3.21 -1.59
C VAL A 72 1.19 3.03 -1.83
N SER A 73 1.63 2.76 -3.06
CA SER A 73 3.07 2.69 -3.35
C SER A 73 3.78 3.99 -2.98
N LEU A 74 3.21 5.13 -3.38
CA LEU A 74 3.77 6.45 -3.06
C LEU A 74 3.77 6.68 -1.55
N SER A 75 2.65 6.43 -0.87
CA SER A 75 2.53 6.63 0.58
C SER A 75 3.51 5.74 1.35
N SER A 76 3.48 4.43 1.12
CA SER A 76 4.36 3.46 1.77
C SER A 76 5.84 3.70 1.45
N ALA A 77 6.20 4.08 0.21
CA ALA A 77 7.58 4.38 -0.14
C ALA A 77 8.15 5.54 0.67
N ILE A 78 7.39 6.62 0.86
CA ILE A 78 7.82 7.76 1.69
C ILE A 78 7.94 7.35 3.16
N LEU A 79 6.97 6.58 3.67
CA LEU A 79 7.03 6.09 5.06
C LEU A 79 8.25 5.20 5.27
N TYR A 80 8.51 4.24 4.39
CA TYR A 80 9.69 3.39 4.47
C TYR A 80 11.00 4.17 4.30
N PHE A 81 11.02 5.19 3.44
CA PHE A 81 12.18 6.08 3.35
C PHE A 81 12.48 6.73 4.70
N ILE A 82 11.47 7.34 5.34
CA ILE A 82 11.63 7.98 6.65
C ILE A 82 12.11 6.96 7.70
N ILE A 83 11.52 5.77 7.72
CA ILE A 83 11.87 4.70 8.66
C ILE A 83 13.32 4.25 8.49
N PHE A 84 13.74 3.95 7.25
CA PHE A 84 15.04 3.32 7.00
C PHE A 84 16.19 4.32 6.82
N SER A 85 15.91 5.56 6.41
CA SER A 85 16.95 6.58 6.25
C SER A 85 17.06 7.50 7.46
N GLY A 86 16.03 7.58 8.31
CA GLY A 86 15.95 8.55 9.41
C GLY A 86 15.83 10.01 8.95
N LEU A 87 15.65 10.25 7.64
CA LEU A 87 15.59 11.60 7.08
C LEU A 87 14.14 12.05 6.94
N ARG A 88 13.93 13.36 7.06
CA ARG A 88 12.65 14.02 6.76
C ARG A 88 12.79 14.77 5.43
N PRO A 89 12.56 14.11 4.29
CA PRO A 89 12.77 14.74 3.00
C PRO A 89 11.76 15.89 2.80
N PRO A 90 12.10 16.93 2.01
CA PRO A 90 11.18 18.03 1.72
C PRO A 90 9.89 17.56 1.01
N PHE A 91 9.94 16.39 0.36
CA PHE A 91 8.81 15.76 -0.30
C PHE A 91 7.98 14.84 0.63
N ILE A 92 8.10 14.97 1.96
CA ILE A 92 7.29 14.22 2.94
C ILE A 92 5.78 14.37 2.72
N VAL A 93 5.34 15.49 2.14
CA VAL A 93 3.96 15.76 1.74
C VAL A 93 3.42 14.78 0.69
N LEU A 94 4.29 14.04 0.00
CA LEU A 94 3.88 12.98 -0.91
C LEU A 94 3.24 11.79 -0.19
N ALA A 95 3.54 11.57 1.11
CA ALA A 95 2.92 10.49 1.87
C ALA A 95 1.39 10.66 2.01
N PRO A 96 0.87 11.82 2.48
CA PRO A 96 -0.57 12.07 2.52
C PRO A 96 -1.19 12.22 1.12
N ILE A 97 -0.46 12.77 0.14
CA ILE A 97 -0.95 12.82 -1.26
C ILE A 97 -1.17 11.41 -1.80
N GLY A 98 -0.23 10.48 -1.57
CA GLY A 98 -0.37 9.07 -1.91
C GLY A 98 -1.59 8.44 -1.24
N GLY A 99 -1.81 8.73 0.04
CA GLY A 99 -3.03 8.33 0.76
C GLY A 99 -4.30 8.84 0.09
N GLY A 100 -4.34 10.12 -0.31
CA GLY A 100 -5.47 10.71 -1.04
C GLY A 100 -5.73 10.04 -2.39
N ILE A 101 -4.68 9.76 -3.16
CA ILE A 101 -4.78 9.02 -4.44
C ILE A 101 -5.35 7.61 -4.21
N ALA A 102 -4.90 6.93 -3.16
CA ALA A 102 -5.40 5.60 -2.82
C ALA A 102 -6.88 5.63 -2.43
N ILE A 103 -7.31 6.64 -1.66
CA ILE A 103 -8.73 6.87 -1.31
C ILE A 103 -9.55 7.12 -2.58
N ALA A 104 -9.06 7.95 -3.51
CA ALA A 104 -9.75 8.15 -4.79
C ALA A 104 -9.89 6.84 -5.57
N GLY A 105 -8.90 5.95 -5.50
CA GLY A 105 -8.96 4.61 -6.07
C GLY A 105 -10.06 3.74 -5.45
N TRP A 106 -10.20 3.76 -4.12
CA TRP A 106 -11.31 3.10 -3.41
C TRP A 106 -12.66 3.68 -3.81
N LEU A 107 -12.79 5.00 -3.89
CA LEU A 107 -14.03 5.65 -4.33
C LEU A 107 -14.40 5.31 -5.77
N ALA A 108 -13.42 5.16 -6.66
CA ALA A 108 -13.64 4.75 -8.04
C ALA A 108 -14.26 3.34 -8.15
N LEU A 109 -14.10 2.48 -7.14
CA LEU A 109 -14.70 1.15 -7.13
C LEU A 109 -16.23 1.19 -7.00
N LEU A 110 -16.80 2.25 -6.41
CA LEU A 110 -18.26 2.44 -6.33
C LEU A 110 -18.92 2.53 -7.70
N PHE A 111 -18.15 2.88 -8.73
CA PHE A 111 -18.59 3.03 -10.11
C PHE A 111 -18.07 1.90 -11.01
N ALA A 112 -17.38 0.90 -10.45
CA ALA A 112 -16.83 -0.20 -11.22
C ALA A 112 -17.92 -1.16 -11.70
N LYS A 113 -17.81 -1.60 -12.96
CA LYS A 113 -18.73 -2.58 -13.52
C LYS A 113 -18.36 -4.00 -13.05
N PRO A 114 -19.36 -4.85 -12.79
CA PRO A 114 -19.15 -6.28 -12.60
C PRO A 114 -18.41 -6.88 -13.80
N PRO A 115 -17.69 -7.99 -13.63
CA PRO A 115 -16.98 -8.64 -14.72
C PRO A 115 -18.01 -9.10 -15.77
N THR A 116 -17.82 -8.67 -17.01
CA THR A 116 -18.53 -9.21 -18.17
C THR A 116 -18.05 -10.64 -18.35
N ARG A 117 -18.93 -11.61 -18.05
CA ARG A 117 -18.68 -13.04 -18.32
C ARG A 117 -18.46 -13.29 -19.80
#